data_AF-A0A670JUW9-F1
#
_entry.id   AF-A0A670JUW9-F1
#
_cell.length_a   1.000
_cell.length_b   1.000
_cell.length_c   1.000
_cell.angle_alpha   90.00
_cell.angle_beta   90.00
_cell.angle_gamma   90.00
#
_symmetry.space_group_name_H-M   'P 1'
#
loop_
_entity.id
_entity.type
_entity.pdbx_description
1 polymer ?
#
loop_
_entity_poly.entity_id
_entity_poly.type
_entity_poly.pdbx_seq_one_letter_code
_entity_poly.pdbx_strand_id
1 'polypeptide(L)' 'MSWPGEEWKVGLPSRALRAIAEVEQRLERLQKERQQKQVQLDTLEAMMHKQRQKVIAGAVGQGARTWQEHLPLAFRNQAV' A
#
# COMPACT_ATOMS: atom_id res chain seq x y z
N MET A 1 -14.24 24.63 -3.39
CA MET A 1 -14.14 25.81 -4.26
C MET A 1 -13.72 25.32 -5.64
N SER A 2 -14.60 25.33 -6.64
CA SER A 2 -14.22 25.00 -8.02
C SER A 2 -13.62 26.25 -8.65
N TRP A 3 -12.40 26.14 -9.15
CA TRP A 3 -11.82 27.15 -10.03
C TRP A 3 -12.67 27.21 -11.32
N PRO A 4 -12.75 28.37 -12.01
CA PRO A 4 -13.32 28.39 -13.36
C PRO A 4 -12.40 27.51 -14.22
N GLY A 5 -12.89 26.41 -14.79
CA GLY A 5 -12.01 25.38 -15.35
C GLY A 5 -11.10 25.89 -16.48
N GLU A 6 -11.67 26.68 -17.39
CA GLU A 6 -11.02 27.15 -18.63
C GLU A 6 -11.23 28.64 -18.90
N GLU A 7 -12.15 29.31 -18.21
CA GLU A 7 -12.49 30.73 -18.47
C GLU A 7 -11.31 31.67 -18.15
N TRP A 8 -10.44 31.30 -17.21
CA TRP A 8 -9.23 32.07 -16.87
C TRP A 8 -8.14 32.01 -17.95
N LYS A 9 -8.21 31.05 -18.87
CA LYS A 9 -7.27 30.90 -19.98
C LYS A 9 -7.63 31.84 -21.15
N VAL A 10 -8.85 32.38 -21.16
CA VAL A 10 -9.32 33.29 -22.21
C VAL A 10 -8.55 34.61 -22.16
N GLY A 11 -8.01 35.05 -23.29
CA GLY A 11 -7.25 36.30 -23.40
C GLY A 11 -5.77 36.19 -23.02
N LEU A 12 -5.28 35.02 -22.60
CA LEU A 12 -3.84 34.83 -22.37
C LEU A 12 -3.06 34.76 -23.70
N PRO A 13 -1.85 35.34 -23.75
CA PRO A 13 -0.96 35.19 -24.91
C PRO A 13 -0.63 33.71 -25.17
N SER A 14 -0.47 33.31 -26.44
CA SER A 14 -0.20 31.92 -26.83
C SER A 14 1.03 31.30 -26.15
N ARG A 15 2.04 32.13 -25.81
CA ARG A 15 3.21 31.71 -25.05
C ARG A 15 2.86 31.29 -23.63
N ALA A 16 1.97 32.02 -22.97
CA ALA A 16 1.50 31.70 -21.63
C ALA A 16 0.66 30.42 -21.65
N LEU A 17 -0.24 30.27 -22.63
CA LEU A 17 -1.03 29.04 -22.83
C LEU A 17 -0.15 27.82 -23.04
N ARG A 18 0.93 27.95 -23.84
CA ARG A 18 1.88 26.86 -24.07
C ARG A 18 2.63 26.46 -22.80
N ALA A 19 3.09 27.45 -22.02
CA ALA A 19 3.76 27.17 -20.74
C ALA A 19 2.83 26.49 -19.73
N ILE A 20 1.56 26.88 -19.69
CA ILE A 20 0.53 26.23 -18.86
C ILE A 20 0.37 24.76 -19.29
N ALA A 21 0.22 24.49 -20.59
CA ALA A 21 0.07 23.13 -21.09
C ALA A 21 1.29 22.23 -20.79
N GLU A 22 2.50 22.77 -20.89
CA GLU A 22 3.73 22.05 -20.52
C GLU A 22 3.77 21.69 -19.02
N VAL A 23 3.34 22.63 -18.17
CA VAL A 23 3.26 22.39 -16.72
C VAL A 23 2.15 21.39 -16.39
N GLU A 24 0.98 21.50 -17.01
CA GLU A 24 -0.12 20.53 -16.86
C GLU A 24 0.31 19.12 -17.28
N GLN A 25 1.03 18.99 -18.40
CA GLN A 25 1.56 17.71 -18.86
C GLN A 25 2.61 17.14 -17.88
N ARG A 26 3.50 17.98 -17.35
CA ARG A 26 4.49 17.55 -16.36
C ARG A 26 3.81 17.11 -15.06
N LEU A 27 2.78 17.84 -14.63
CA LEU A 27 1.98 17.49 -13.46
C LEU A 27 1.30 16.14 -13.64
N GLU A 28 0.70 15.87 -14.80
CA GLU A 28 0.07 14.58 -15.10
C GLU A 28 1.08 13.43 -15.02
N ARG A 29 2.28 13.60 -15.58
CA ARG A 29 3.36 12.60 -15.48
C ARG A 29 3.74 12.33 -14.03
N LEU A 30 3.97 13.38 -13.25
CA LEU A 30 4.33 13.25 -11.84
C LEU A 30 3.21 12.59 -11.02
N GLN A 31 1.94 12.87 -11.32
CA GLN A 31 0.81 12.20 -10.68
C GLN A 31 0.79 10.70 -10.98
N LYS A 32 1.04 10.31 -12.24
CA LYS A 32 1.15 8.90 -12.63
C LYS A 32 2.31 8.20 -11.93
N GLU A 33 3.50 8.82 -11.92
CA GLU A 33 4.67 8.28 -11.21
C GLU A 33 4.41 8.12 -9.72
N ARG A 34 3.79 9.12 -9.08
CA ARG A 34 3.38 9.05 -7.67
C ARG A 34 2.41 7.88 -7.45
N GLN A 35 1.40 7.73 -8.31
CA GLN A 35 0.42 6.66 -8.18
C GLN A 35 1.07 5.28 -8.32
N GLN A 36 2.00 5.12 -9.28
CA GLN A 36 2.74 3.87 -9.45
C GLN A 36 3.59 3.55 -8.21
N LYS A 37 4.28 4.53 -7.64
CA LYS A 37 5.05 4.37 -6.40
C LYS A 37 4.16 4.02 -5.21
N GLN A 38 2.98 4.64 -5.10
CA GLN A 38 2.03 4.30 -4.05
C GLN A 38 1.61 2.83 -4.13
N VAL A 39 1.26 2.34 -5.32
CA VAL A 39 0.89 0.93 -5.51
C VAL A 39 2.04 -0.01 -5.15
N GLN A 40 3.28 0.36 -5.50
CA GLN A 40 4.46 -0.41 -5.10
C GLN A 40 4.64 -0.45 -3.57
N LEU A 41 4.47 0.68 -2.90
CA LEU A 41 4.52 0.76 -1.43
C LEU A 41 3.41 -0.10 -0.80
N ASP A 42 2.17 0.03 -1.24
CA ASP A 42 1.03 -0.74 -0.72
C ASP A 42 1.27 -2.25 -0.89
N THR A 43 1.88 -2.65 -2.02
CA THR A 43 2.24 -4.05 -2.30
C THR A 43 3.33 -4.55 -1.35
N LEU A 44 4.38 -3.77 -1.12
CA LEU A 44 5.46 -4.10 -0.17
C LEU A 44 4.92 -4.20 1.26
N GLU A 45 4.04 -3.27 1.66
CA GLU A 45 3.40 -3.27 2.97
C GLU A 45 2.53 -4.51 3.17
N ALA A 46 1.73 -4.89 2.17
CA ALA A 46 0.93 -6.11 2.21
C ALA A 46 1.78 -7.38 2.33
N MET A 47 2.89 -7.46 1.58
CA MET A 47 3.83 -8.58 1.68
C MET A 47 4.50 -8.65 3.06
N MET A 48 4.93 -7.51 3.59
CA MET A 48 5.47 -7.41 4.95
C MET A 48 4.46 -7.84 6.00
N HIS A 49 3.22 -7.39 5.88
CA HIS A 49 2.15 -7.76 6.81
C HIS A 49 1.90 -9.28 6.78
N LYS A 50 1.82 -9.86 5.59
CA LYS A 50 1.70 -11.31 5.42
C LYS A 50 2.87 -12.07 6.03
N GLN A 51 4.09 -11.58 5.85
CA GLN A 51 5.28 -12.20 6.45
C GLN A 51 5.26 -12.11 7.98
N ARG A 52 4.88 -10.96 8.54
CA ARG A 52 4.70 -10.81 9.99
C ARG A 52 3.66 -11.79 10.53
N GLN A 53 2.52 -11.92 9.89
CA GLN A 53 1.49 -12.89 10.28
C GLN A 53 2.03 -14.32 10.26
N LYS A 54 2.79 -14.71 9.23
CA LYS A 54 3.42 -16.05 9.19
C LYS A 54 4.38 -16.28 10.36
N VAL A 55 5.22 -15.30 10.69
CA VAL A 55 6.17 -15.41 11.82
C VAL A 55 5.42 -15.53 13.13
N ILE A 56 4.40 -14.69 13.35
CA ILE A 56 3.58 -14.72 14.58
C ILE A 56 2.83 -16.06 14.67
N ALA A 57 2.16 -16.49 13.61
CA ALA A 57 1.46 -17.77 13.58
C ALA A 57 2.41 -18.96 13.78
N GLY A 58 3.61 -18.90 13.20
CA GLY A 58 4.66 -19.89 13.40
C GLY A 58 5.20 -19.92 14.83
N ALA A 59 5.35 -18.77 15.49
CA ALA A 59 5.76 -18.69 16.89
C ALA A 59 4.67 -19.23 17.83
N VAL A 60 3.41 -18.89 17.58
CA VAL A 60 2.26 -19.42 18.34
C VAL A 60 2.14 -20.94 18.15
N GLY A 61 2.29 -21.44 16.92
CA GLY A 61 2.24 -22.87 16.62
C GLY A 61 3.40 -23.66 17.24
N GLN A 62 4.59 -23.06 17.34
CA GLN A 62 5.72 -23.64 18.06
C GLN A 62 5.49 -23.66 19.56
N GLY A 63 4.98 -22.57 20.14
CA GLY A 63 4.57 -22.54 21.55
C GLY A 63 3.51 -23.59 21.86
N ALA A 64 2.49 -23.71 21.02
CA ALA A 64 1.46 -24.76 21.17
C ALA A 64 2.06 -26.18 21.12
N ARG A 65 3.03 -26.41 20.24
CA ARG A 65 3.77 -27.68 20.17
C ARG A 65 4.57 -27.98 21.43
N THR A 66 5.30 -27.00 21.98
CA THR A 66 6.10 -27.23 23.19
C THR A 66 5.21 -27.50 24.41
N TRP A 67 4.09 -26.78 24.55
CA TRP A 67 3.10 -27.09 25.60
C TRP A 67 2.52 -28.50 25.45
N GLN A 68 2.27 -28.95 24.21
CA GLN A 68 1.77 -30.30 23.92
C GLN A 68 2.80 -31.41 24.22
N GLU A 69 4.08 -31.13 24.03
CA GLU A 69 5.19 -32.05 24.37
C GLU A 69 5.35 -32.23 25.89
N HIS A 70 5.15 -31.18 26.66
CA HIS A 70 5.22 -31.21 28.14
C HIS A 70 3.93 -31.64 28.83
N LEU A 71 2.80 -31.73 28.11
CA LEU A 71 1.53 -32.22 28.64
C LEU A 71 1.60 -33.73 28.98
N PRO A 72 1.09 -34.16 30.16
CA PRO A 72 1.03 -35.58 30.51
C PRO A 72 0.26 -36.38 29.46
N LEU A 73 0.73 -37.59 29.15
CA LEU A 73 0.18 -38.46 28.09
C LEU A 73 -1.34 -38.68 28.21
N ALA A 74 -1.89 -38.64 29.42
CA ALA A 74 -3.32 -38.75 29.69
C ALA A 74 -4.17 -37.63 29.06
N PHE A 75 -3.61 -36.43 28.86
CA PHE A 75 -4.32 -35.27 28.31
C PHE A 75 -4.06 -35.05 26.81
N ARG A 76 -3.12 -35.79 26.21
CA ARG A 76 -2.71 -35.59 24.81
C ARG A 76 -3.73 -36.13 23.79
N ASN A 77 -4.54 -37.13 24.16
CA ASN A 77 -5.51 -37.80 23.28
C ASN A 77 -6.96 -37.26 23.39
N GLN A 78 -7.19 -36.18 24.13
CA GLN A 78 -8.53 -35.66 24.41
C GLN A 78 -8.89 -34.39 23.61
N ALA A 79 -7.97 -33.90 22.79
CA ALA A 79 -8.18 -32.80 21.85
C ALA A 79 -8.29 -33.35 20.41
N VAL A 80 -9.39 -34.03 20.11
CA VAL A 80 -9.88 -34.32 18.76
C VAL A 80 -11.27 -33.73 18.63
#